data_AF-A0A441UDB5-F1
#
_entry.id   AF-A0A441UDB5-F1
#
_cell.length_a   1.000
_cell.length_b   1.000
_cell.length_c   1.000
_cell.angle_alpha   90.00
_cell.angle_beta   90.00
_cell.angle_gamma   90.00
#
_symmetry.space_group_name_H-M   'P 1'
#
loop_
_entity.id
_entity.type
_entity.pdbx_description
1 polymer ?
#
loop_
_entity_poly.entity_id
_entity_poly.type
_entity_poly.pdbx_seq_one_letter_code
_entity_poly.pdbx_strand_id
1 'polypeptide(L)'
;MTVRIEPDGRTKRLDGRAAWMMTKLVEAGKRGVSPLDLPTGVRVAHYIFLLRREGFIISTEHESHGGPFPSTHARYRIETPVTILADVVTAA
;
A
#
# COMPACT_ATOMS: atom_id res chain seq x y z
N MET A 1 10.25 9.13 -0.97
CA MET A 1 9.52 8.73 0.25
C MET A 1 10.29 7.70 1.03
N THR A 2 10.62 8.03 2.27
CA THR A 2 11.23 7.10 3.22
C THR A 2 10.18 6.59 4.20
N VAL A 3 10.15 5.28 4.43
CA VAL A 3 9.32 4.66 5.47
C VAL A 3 10.20 4.07 6.55
N ARG A 4 9.79 4.25 7.81
CA ARG A 4 10.37 3.58 8.97
C ARG A 4 9.54 2.36 9.29
N ILE A 5 10.17 1.20 9.42
CA ILE A 5 9.55 -0.05 9.85
C ILE A 5 9.59 -0.09 11.37
N GLU A 6 8.48 -0.45 12.01
CA GLU A 6 8.37 -0.54 13.46
C GLU A 6 8.38 -2.02 13.90
N PRO A 7 8.81 -2.32 15.14
CA PRO A 7 9.47 -1.44 16.10
C PRO A 7 10.98 -1.31 15.87
N ASP A 8 11.52 -1.96 14.83
CA ASP A 8 12.97 -2.06 14.61
C ASP A 8 13.65 -0.75 14.20
N GLY A 9 12.87 0.24 13.75
CA GLY A 9 13.33 1.56 13.36
C GLY A 9 14.08 1.61 12.02
N ARG A 10 14.23 0.48 11.31
CA ARG A 10 14.92 0.42 10.02
C ARG A 10 14.16 1.25 8.99
N THR A 11 14.90 1.95 8.15
CA THR A 11 14.31 2.76 7.09
C THR A 11 14.43 2.09 5.73
N LYS A 12 13.42 2.29 4.90
CA LYS A 12 13.39 1.83 3.52
C LYS A 12 12.95 2.98 2.62
N ARG A 13 13.74 3.25 1.58
CA ARG A 13 13.38 4.21 0.53
C ARG A 13 12.49 3.52 -0.49
N LEU A 14 11.35 4.14 -0.77
CA LEU A 14 10.41 3.72 -1.80
C LEU A 14 10.30 4.83 -2.85
N ASP A 15 10.17 4.42 -4.10
CA ASP A 15 10.11 5.32 -5.24
C ASP A 15 8.83 5.13 -6.06
N GLY A 16 8.46 6.19 -6.79
CA GLY A 16 7.38 6.19 -7.77
C GLY A 16 6.04 5.66 -7.25
N ARG A 17 5.43 4.74 -8.02
CA ARG A 17 4.09 4.23 -7.72
C ARG A 17 4.03 3.26 -6.54
N ALA A 18 5.14 2.60 -6.21
CA ALA A 18 5.21 1.76 -5.00
C ALA A 18 5.15 2.63 -3.73
N ALA A 19 5.88 3.75 -3.71
CA ALA A 19 5.79 4.73 -2.63
C ALA A 19 4.36 5.27 -2.48
N TRP A 20 3.76 5.70 -3.59
CA TRP A 20 2.37 6.17 -3.59
C TRP A 20 1.38 5.12 -3.05
N MET A 21 1.53 3.85 -3.45
CA MET A 21 0.68 2.77 -2.95
C MET A 21 0.84 2.54 -1.46
N MET A 22 2.08 2.62 -0.95
CA MET A 22 2.35 2.53 0.50
C MET A 22 1.64 3.66 1.26
N THR A 23 1.64 4.89 0.74
CA THR A 23 0.86 6.00 1.33
C THR A 23 -0.62 5.64 1.44
N LYS A 24 -1.21 5.07 0.38
CA LYS A 24 -2.63 4.66 0.38
C LYS A 24 -2.94 3.54 1.36
N LEU A 25 -2.05 2.57 1.51
CA LEU A 25 -2.21 1.51 2.51
C LEU A 25 -2.14 2.06 3.94
N VAL A 26 -1.20 2.95 4.23
CA VAL A 26 -1.04 3.56 5.56
C VAL A 26 -2.24 4.47 5.88
N GLU A 27 -2.68 5.31 4.94
CA GLU A 27 -3.88 6.16 5.08
C GLU A 27 -5.14 5.34 5.34
N ALA A 28 -5.31 4.21 4.65
CA ALA A 28 -6.46 3.33 4.86
C ALA A 28 -6.38 2.52 6.16
N GLY A 29 -5.17 2.30 6.68
CA GLY A 29 -4.91 1.54 7.89
C GLY A 29 -5.57 0.17 7.87
N LYS A 30 -6.30 -0.17 8.95
CA LYS A 30 -7.00 -1.45 9.09
C LYS A 30 -8.14 -1.65 8.08
N ARG A 31 -8.65 -0.60 7.43
CA ARG A 31 -9.65 -0.79 6.36
C ARG A 31 -9.03 -1.40 5.11
N GLY A 32 -7.73 -1.21 4.90
CA GLY A 32 -7.07 -1.61 3.67
C GLY A 32 -7.61 -0.92 2.43
N VAL A 33 -7.07 -1.29 1.27
CA VAL A 33 -7.36 -0.68 -0.02
C VAL A 33 -7.81 -1.74 -1.01
N SER A 34 -8.96 -1.51 -1.64
CA SER A 34 -9.44 -2.24 -2.81
C SER A 34 -9.14 -1.45 -4.09
N PRO A 35 -9.00 -2.09 -5.27
CA PRO A 35 -8.98 -1.39 -6.55
C PRO A 35 -10.16 -0.44 -6.77
N LEU A 36 -11.30 -0.68 -6.12
CA LEU A 36 -12.48 0.19 -6.19
C LEU A 36 -12.33 1.49 -5.38
N ASP A 37 -11.41 1.53 -4.40
CA ASP A 37 -11.11 2.72 -3.59
C ASP A 37 -10.19 3.72 -4.31
N LEU A 38 -9.67 3.38 -5.50
CA LEU A 38 -8.59 4.08 -6.18
C LEU A 38 -8.97 4.52 -7.60
N PRO A 39 -8.24 5.48 -8.20
CA PRO A 39 -8.47 5.87 -9.58
C PRO A 39 -8.41 4.68 -10.55
N THR A 40 -9.22 4.73 -11.60
CA THR A 40 -9.26 3.70 -12.65
C THR A 40 -7.90 3.54 -13.34
N GLY A 41 -7.54 2.30 -13.69
CA GLY A 41 -6.30 1.99 -14.41
C GLY A 41 -5.04 1.86 -13.53
N VAL A 42 -5.18 2.05 -12.21
CA VAL A 42 -4.09 1.80 -11.26
C VAL A 42 -3.80 0.30 -11.18
N ARG A 43 -2.54 -0.09 -11.42
CA ARG A 43 -2.08 -1.48 -11.33
C ARG A 43 -1.83 -1.91 -9.88
N VAL A 44 -2.87 -1.94 -9.06
CA VAL A 44 -2.78 -2.20 -7.61
C VAL A 44 -1.95 -3.46 -7.32
N ALA A 45 -2.31 -4.60 -7.93
CA ALA A 45 -1.60 -5.87 -7.71
C ALA A 45 -0.10 -5.80 -7.99
N HIS A 46 0.32 -5.03 -9.01
CA HIS A 46 1.73 -4.84 -9.33
C HIS A 46 2.45 -4.04 -8.24
N TYR A 47 1.84 -2.98 -7.72
CA TYR A 47 2.45 -2.18 -6.64
C TYR A 47 2.51 -2.96 -5.32
N ILE A 48 1.48 -3.76 -5.03
CA ILE A 48 1.51 -4.70 -3.89
C ILE A 48 2.64 -5.72 -4.04
N PHE A 49 2.83 -6.27 -5.25
CA PHE A 49 3.95 -7.17 -5.53
C PHE A 49 5.31 -6.49 -5.28
N LEU A 50 5.51 -5.27 -5.74
CA LEU A 50 6.74 -4.51 -5.48
C LEU A 50 6.96 -4.29 -3.98
N LEU A 51 5.94 -3.90 -3.23
CA LEU A 51 6.06 -3.72 -1.78
C LEU A 51 6.38 -5.03 -1.05
N ARG A 52 5.77 -6.15 -1.45
CA ARG A 52 6.12 -7.46 -0.89
C ARG A 52 7.56 -7.86 -1.19
N ARG A 53 8.05 -7.57 -2.40
CA ARG A 53 9.45 -7.79 -2.77
C ARG A 53 10.43 -6.97 -1.92
N GLU A 54 10.02 -5.79 -1.47
CA GLU A 54 10.80 -4.97 -0.53
C GLU A 54 10.74 -5.47 0.93
N GLY A 55 9.94 -6.50 1.21
CA GLY A 55 9.85 -7.17 2.51
C GLY A 55 8.65 -6.76 3.37
N PHE A 56 7.74 -5.94 2.86
CA PHE A 56 6.52 -5.57 3.59
C PHE A 56 5.50 -6.70 3.57
N ILE A 57 4.95 -7.02 4.74
CA ILE A 57 3.87 -7.98 4.90
C ILE A 57 2.56 -7.25 4.60
N ILE A 58 1.89 -7.70 3.53
CA ILE A 58 0.61 -7.17 3.09
C ILE A 58 -0.35 -8.34 2.95
N SER A 59 -1.45 -8.34 3.69
CA SER A 59 -2.50 -9.35 3.56
C SER A 59 -3.39 -9.07 2.34
N THR A 60 -4.04 -10.11 1.85
CA THR A 60 -5.04 -10.03 0.79
C THR A 60 -6.29 -10.75 1.23
N GLU A 61 -7.38 -10.01 1.34
CA GLU A 61 -8.73 -10.54 1.55
C GLU A 61 -9.50 -10.44 0.24
N HIS A 62 -10.41 -11.37 -0.01
CA HIS A 62 -11.25 -11.36 -1.21
C HIS A 62 -12.66 -10.90 -0.84
N GLU A 63 -13.08 -9.78 -1.40
CA GLU A 63 -14.41 -9.20 -1.20
C GLU A 63 -15.28 -9.45 -2.44
N SER A 64 -16.45 -10.03 -2.22
CA SER A 64 -17.46 -10.17 -3.27
C SER A 64 -18.30 -8.89 -3.35
N HIS A 65 -18.53 -8.39 -4.55
CA HIS A 65 -19.51 -7.33 -4.80
C HIS A 65 -20.67 -7.86 -5.65
N GLY A 66 -21.88 -7.38 -5.34
CA GLY A 66 -23.09 -7.69 -6.10
C GLY A 66 -23.30 -6.75 -7.30
N GLY A 67 -24.55 -6.69 -7.76
CA GLY A 67 -24.98 -5.86 -8.88
C GLY A 67 -25.11 -6.65 -10.20
N PRO A 68 -25.33 -5.97 -11.34
CA PRO A 68 -25.52 -6.61 -12.64
C PRO A 68 -24.32 -7.43 -13.13
N PHE A 69 -23.13 -7.14 -12.58
CA PHE A 69 -21.88 -7.84 -12.89
C PHE A 69 -21.21 -8.27 -11.58
N PRO A 70 -21.69 -9.35 -10.93
CA PRO A 70 -21.12 -9.80 -9.68
C PRO A 70 -19.70 -10.33 -9.90
N SER A 71 -18.79 -10.00 -8.99
CA SER A 71 -17.41 -10.48 -9.02
C SER A 71 -16.76 -10.41 -7.64
N THR A 72 -15.60 -11.03 -7.52
CA THR A 72 -14.74 -10.96 -6.36
C THR A 72 -13.51 -10.13 -6.68
N HIS A 73 -13.06 -9.33 -5.72
CA HIS A 73 -11.87 -8.50 -5.87
C HIS A 73 -11.06 -8.47 -4.58
N ALA A 74 -9.79 -8.11 -4.70
CA ALA A 74 -8.87 -8.10 -3.58
C ALA A 74 -8.96 -6.81 -2.76
N ARG A 75 -8.91 -6.93 -1.44
CA ARG A 75 -8.62 -5.87 -0.49
C ARG A 75 -7.26 -6.13 0.16
N TYR A 76 -6.38 -5.14 0.11
CA TYR A 76 -5.02 -5.24 0.59
C TYR A 76 -4.83 -4.44 1.87
N ARG A 77 -4.19 -5.02 2.88
CA ARG A 77 -3.90 -4.34 4.14
C ARG A 77 -2.42 -4.47 4.48
N ILE A 78 -1.80 -3.36 4.83
CA ILE A 78 -0.43 -3.37 5.35
C ILE A 78 -0.46 -3.93 6.78
N GLU A 79 0.23 -5.04 7.00
CA GLU A 79 0.35 -5.68 8.32
C GLU A 79 1.65 -5.28 9.01
N THR A 80 2.70 -5.01 8.22
CA THR A 80 3.94 -4.45 8.76
C THR A 80 3.67 -3.03 9.29
N PRO A 81 3.85 -2.77 10.59
CA PRO A 81 3.65 -1.44 11.13
C PRO A 81 4.76 -0.53 10.59
N VAL A 82 4.36 0.60 10.00
CA VAL A 82 5.28 1.55 9.38
C VAL A 82 4.86 2.98 9.69
N THR A 83 5.85 3.88 9.77
CA THR A 83 5.65 5.33 9.82
C THR A 83 6.26 5.95 8.56
N ILE A 84 5.49 6.75 7.82
CA ILE A 84 6.04 7.52 6.69
C ILE A 84 6.81 8.71 7.28
N LEU A 85 8.09 8.81 6.95
CA LEU A 85 8.90 9.95 7.33
C LEU A 85 8.73 11.03 6.27
N ALA A 86 8.47 12.27 6.69
CA ALA A 86 8.41 13.40 5.75
C ALA A 86 9.73 13.45 4.96
N ASP A 87 9.64 13.52 3.63
CA ASP A 87 10.82 13.76 2.81
C ASP A 87 11.32 15.16 3.18
N VAL A 88 12.40 15.24 3.98
CA VAL A 88 13.14 16.48 4.16
C VAL A 88 13.78 16.75 2.81
N VAL A 89 13.11 17.57 1.99
CA VAL A 89 13.75 18.22 0.85
C VAL A 89 14.85 19.07 1.47
N THR A 90 16.08 18.59 1.44
CA THR A 90 17.24 19.42 1.74
C THR A 90 17.28 20.47 0.64
N ALA A 91 16.73 21.65 0.92
CA ALA A 91 16.97 22.83 0.11
C ALA A 91 18.47 23.10 0.19
N ALA A 92 19.16 22.92 -0.94
CA ALA A 92 20.52 23.36 -1.17
C ALA A 92 20.49 24.52 -2.16
#